data_AF-A0A1C5DGI8-F1
#
_entry.id   AF-A0A1C5DGI8-F1
#
_cell.length_a   1.000
_cell.length_b   1.000
_cell.length_c   1.000
_cell.angle_alpha   90.00
_cell.angle_beta   90.00
_cell.angle_gamma   90.00
#
_symmetry.space_group_name_H-M   'P 1'
#
loop_
_entity.id
_entity.type
_entity.pdbx_description
1 polymer ?
#
loop_
_entity_poly.entity_id
_entity_poly.type
_entity_poly.pdbx_seq_one_letter_code
_entity_poly.pdbx_strand_id
1 'polypeptide(L)'
;MKTAIGAIGVLALGIPALSGTAAAAITSDESTEVKGSAYSKESAEPTLRYDTPAASWERESLPIGGGALGASVYGTLASERLTFNEKTLWTGGPGSAGGYDFGNWTAPRPGALSGVQQRLDTQGALGPDAVAAELGQARRGYGAYQVRRRRHRRARASRPGRLHRRHRMGRGAGPPCGDHGEP
;
A
#
# COMPACT_ATOMS: atom_id res chain seq x y z
N MET A 1 4.97 -37.70 -32.03
CA MET A 1 6.27 -38.08 -32.66
C MET A 1 7.13 -36.82 -32.60
N LYS A 2 8.25 -36.62 -31.89
CA LYS A 2 9.31 -37.37 -31.17
C LYS A 2 9.79 -36.42 -30.03
N THR A 3 9.78 -36.76 -28.73
CA THR A 3 10.79 -37.43 -27.87
C THR A 3 12.18 -36.77 -27.75
N ALA A 4 12.56 -36.39 -26.50
CA ALA A 4 13.83 -36.68 -25.77
C ALA A 4 13.85 -35.86 -24.45
N ILE A 5 13.81 -36.43 -23.22
CA ILE A 5 14.86 -37.12 -22.44
C ILE A 5 16.07 -36.17 -22.23
N GLY A 6 16.56 -35.81 -21.04
CA GLY A 6 16.46 -36.28 -19.66
C GLY A 6 17.88 -36.24 -19.05
N ALA A 7 18.10 -35.58 -17.92
CA ALA A 7 19.31 -35.73 -17.11
C ALA A 7 19.08 -35.27 -15.67
N ILE A 8 19.07 -36.24 -14.75
CA ILE A 8 19.05 -36.08 -13.30
C ILE A 8 20.50 -36.17 -12.82
N GLY A 9 20.97 -35.19 -12.05
CA GLY A 9 22.26 -35.25 -11.36
C GLY A 9 22.04 -35.05 -9.86
N VAL A 10 22.16 -36.14 -9.09
CA VAL A 10 22.18 -36.15 -7.62
C VAL A 10 23.64 -36.20 -7.18
N LEU A 11 24.07 -35.24 -6.36
CA LEU A 11 25.36 -35.28 -5.66
C LEU A 11 25.09 -35.24 -4.15
N ALA A 12 25.57 -36.26 -3.44
CA ALA A 12 25.31 -36.51 -2.04
C ALA A 12 26.57 -36.28 -1.17
N LEU A 13 26.31 -35.76 0.04
CA LEU A 13 26.97 -36.03 1.33
C LEU A 13 28.43 -35.59 1.56
N GLY A 14 28.62 -34.86 2.67
CA GLY A 14 29.91 -34.73 3.35
C GLY A 14 29.90 -33.71 4.50
N ILE A 15 29.31 -34.07 5.65
CA ILE A 15 29.50 -33.36 6.93
C ILE A 15 30.58 -34.10 7.71
N PRO A 16 31.67 -33.46 8.17
CA PRO A 16 32.42 -33.96 9.30
C PRO A 16 32.04 -33.17 10.56
N ALA A 17 31.45 -33.88 11.52
CA ALA A 17 31.40 -33.47 12.91
C ALA A 17 32.78 -33.71 13.54
N LEU A 18 33.35 -32.69 14.19
CA LEU A 18 34.44 -32.88 15.15
C LEU A 18 34.04 -32.20 16.46
N SER A 19 33.68 -33.03 17.45
CA SER A 19 33.62 -32.65 18.86
C SER A 19 35.05 -32.58 19.42
N GLY A 20 35.33 -31.55 20.21
CA GLY A 20 36.58 -31.43 20.97
C GLY A 20 36.56 -30.22 21.89
N THR A 21 36.12 -30.41 23.13
CA THR A 21 36.19 -29.42 24.21
C THR A 21 37.62 -29.33 24.75
N ALA A 22 38.21 -28.14 24.76
CA ALA A 22 39.35 -27.83 25.63
C ALA A 22 39.24 -26.39 26.11
N ALA A 23 38.93 -26.23 27.38
CA ALA A 23 39.09 -25.00 28.14
C ALA A 23 40.54 -24.92 28.63
N ALA A 24 41.19 -23.75 28.48
CA ALA A 24 41.97 -23.11 29.54
C ALA A 24 42.74 -21.88 29.05
N ALA A 25 42.87 -20.94 29.99
CA ALA A 25 43.89 -19.91 30.10
C ALA A 25 43.77 -18.67 29.19
N ILE A 26 42.96 -17.74 29.69
CA ILE A 26 43.25 -16.30 29.64
C ILE A 26 44.72 -16.03 30.02
N THR A 27 45.44 -15.32 29.14
CA THR A 27 46.52 -14.46 29.58
C THR A 27 46.25 -13.07 29.01
N SER A 28 46.31 -12.12 29.93
CA SER A 28 45.93 -10.73 29.78
C SER A 28 47.01 -9.96 29.02
N ASP A 29 46.59 -8.81 28.51
CA ASP A 29 47.42 -7.71 28.02
C ASP A 29 47.70 -7.69 26.52
N GLU A 30 46.73 -7.20 25.76
CA GLU A 30 47.04 -6.15 24.79
C GLU A 30 45.84 -5.21 24.66
N SER A 31 46.06 -3.97 25.10
CA SER A 31 45.12 -2.87 25.02
C SER A 31 44.96 -2.42 23.57
N THR A 32 44.00 -3.00 22.84
CA THR A 32 43.42 -2.33 21.67
C THR A 32 42.07 -1.75 22.07
N GLU A 33 42.07 -0.44 22.32
CA GLU A 33 40.88 0.39 22.43
C GLU A 33 40.11 0.32 21.10
N VAL A 34 39.22 -0.67 20.97
CA VAL A 34 38.21 -0.67 19.91
C VAL A 34 37.20 0.41 20.29
N LYS A 35 37.47 1.65 19.87
CA LYS A 35 36.46 2.71 19.85
C LYS A 35 35.23 2.17 19.14
N GLY A 36 34.17 1.99 19.92
CA GLY A 36 32.88 1.56 19.43
C GLY A 36 32.43 2.49 18.31
N SER A 37 32.48 1.99 17.07
CA SER A 37 31.57 2.48 16.05
C SER A 37 30.27 1.72 16.29
N ALA A 38 29.48 2.20 17.24
CA ALA A 38 28.05 1.99 17.18
C ALA A 38 27.63 2.46 15.79
N TYR A 39 27.41 1.53 14.86
CA TYR A 39 26.66 1.81 13.65
C TYR A 39 25.24 2.11 14.13
N SER A 40 25.04 3.35 14.61
CA SER A 40 23.72 3.93 14.62
C SER A 40 23.38 4.08 13.15
N LYS A 41 22.71 3.05 12.62
CA LYS A 41 21.85 3.22 11.45
C LYS A 41 20.79 4.21 11.92
N GLU A 42 21.13 5.51 11.85
CA GLU A 42 20.13 6.56 11.68
C GLU A 42 19.23 6.03 10.57
N SER A 43 18.06 5.54 10.95
CA SER A 43 17.15 4.90 10.02
C SER A 43 16.68 6.03 9.12
N ALA A 44 17.38 6.22 8.00
CA ALA A 44 17.15 7.33 7.09
C ALA A 44 15.67 7.29 6.72
N GLU A 45 14.93 8.29 7.20
CA GLU A 45 13.49 8.33 7.04
C GLU A 45 13.16 8.25 5.54
N PRO A 46 12.41 7.23 5.09
CA PRO A 46 12.19 7.01 3.66
C PRO A 46 11.55 8.26 3.06
N THR A 47 12.22 8.88 2.08
CA THR A 47 11.78 10.14 1.50
C THR A 47 11.60 10.01 -0.01
N LEU A 48 10.38 10.24 -0.51
CA LEU A 48 10.09 10.38 -1.93
C LEU A 48 10.43 11.79 -2.40
N ARG A 49 11.13 11.94 -3.53
CA ARG A 49 11.58 13.24 -4.08
C ARG A 49 11.34 13.33 -5.57
N TYR A 50 10.84 14.47 -6.03
CA TYR A 50 10.57 14.74 -7.46
C TYR A 50 11.02 16.16 -7.82
N ASP A 51 11.60 16.30 -9.02
CA ASP A 51 12.18 17.56 -9.51
C ASP A 51 11.20 18.37 -10.37
N THR A 52 10.06 17.76 -10.71
CA THR A 52 9.01 18.35 -11.53
C THR A 52 7.68 18.36 -10.78
N PRO A 53 6.81 19.36 -11.03
CA PRO A 53 5.43 19.31 -10.57
C PRO A 53 4.68 18.11 -11.17
N ALA A 54 3.71 17.58 -10.43
CA ALA A 54 2.88 16.49 -10.95
C ALA A 54 1.98 16.97 -12.10
N ALA A 55 1.91 16.17 -13.16
CA ALA A 55 0.91 16.28 -14.21
C ALA A 55 -0.28 15.36 -13.90
N SER A 56 -0.01 14.14 -13.42
CA SER A 56 -1.02 13.12 -13.11
C SER A 56 -1.28 12.97 -11.61
N TRP A 57 -2.57 12.90 -11.24
CA TRP A 57 -3.02 12.60 -9.88
C TRP A 57 -2.44 11.27 -9.40
N GLU A 58 -2.76 10.18 -10.08
CA GLU A 58 -2.56 8.83 -9.58
C GLU A 58 -1.09 8.43 -9.50
N ARG A 59 -0.27 8.97 -10.41
CA ARG A 59 1.13 8.55 -10.58
C ARG A 59 2.13 9.43 -9.85
N GLU A 60 1.84 10.73 -9.79
CA GLU A 60 2.87 11.72 -9.46
C GLU A 60 2.46 12.62 -8.29
N SER A 61 1.19 12.64 -7.87
CA SER A 61 0.81 13.44 -6.71
C SER A 61 1.33 12.82 -5.41
N LEU A 62 1.67 13.65 -4.43
CA LEU A 62 2.11 13.17 -3.13
C LEU A 62 0.91 13.11 -2.18
N PRO A 63 0.50 11.92 -1.72
CA PRO A 63 -0.58 11.79 -0.76
C PRO A 63 -0.10 12.23 0.63
N ILE A 64 -0.94 12.98 1.32
CA ILE A 64 -0.82 13.30 2.73
C ILE A 64 -2.17 12.99 3.40
N GLY A 65 -2.17 12.56 4.65
CA GLY A 65 -3.44 12.29 5.34
C GLY A 65 -3.24 11.78 6.75
N GLY A 66 -4.24 12.02 7.58
CA GLY A 66 -4.29 11.60 8.99
C GLY A 66 -5.39 10.59 9.28
N GLY A 67 -5.79 9.79 8.29
CA GLY A 67 -6.85 8.79 8.40
C GLY A 67 -8.23 9.29 7.97
N ALA A 68 -8.81 10.28 8.64
CA ALA A 68 -10.15 10.79 8.31
C ALA A 68 -10.17 11.69 7.06
N LEU A 69 -9.14 12.52 6.92
CA LEU A 69 -8.95 13.42 5.80
C LEU A 69 -7.61 13.12 5.12
N GLY A 70 -7.61 13.20 3.79
CA GLY A 70 -6.43 13.10 2.96
C GLY A 70 -6.41 14.20 1.90
N ALA A 71 -5.22 14.51 1.40
CA ALA A 71 -5.01 15.38 0.27
C ALA A 71 -3.88 14.88 -0.63
N SER A 72 -3.98 15.17 -1.91
CA SER A 72 -2.92 14.92 -2.90
C SER A 72 -2.32 16.24 -3.36
N VAL A 73 -0.99 16.38 -3.24
CA VAL A 73 -0.22 17.60 -3.52
C VAL A 73 0.49 17.52 -4.88
N TYR A 74 0.35 18.55 -5.71
CA TYR A 74 0.91 18.59 -7.06
C TYR A 74 2.26 19.31 -7.15
N GLY A 75 2.51 20.32 -6.31
CA GLY A 75 3.80 21.04 -6.25
C GLY A 75 4.03 22.05 -7.38
N THR A 76 2.97 22.69 -7.89
CA THR A 76 3.04 23.66 -8.99
C THR A 76 3.34 25.08 -8.50
N LEU A 77 4.37 25.72 -9.06
CA LEU A 77 4.92 27.00 -8.59
C LEU A 77 3.94 28.19 -8.63
N ALA A 78 3.26 28.42 -9.75
CA ALA A 78 2.40 29.59 -9.91
C ALA A 78 1.02 29.41 -9.24
N SER A 79 0.53 28.17 -9.22
CA SER A 79 -0.77 27.82 -8.64
C SER A 79 -0.74 26.37 -8.19
N GLU A 80 -0.64 26.14 -6.89
CA GLU A 80 -0.71 24.81 -6.29
C GLU A 80 -2.11 24.21 -6.48
N ARG A 81 -2.16 22.91 -6.79
CA ARG A 81 -3.41 22.15 -6.86
C ARG A 81 -3.44 21.13 -5.74
N LEU A 82 -4.47 21.20 -4.89
CA LEU A 82 -4.73 20.21 -3.86
C LEU A 82 -6.06 19.50 -4.15
N THR A 83 -6.03 18.17 -4.14
CA THR A 83 -7.23 17.32 -4.22
C THR A 83 -7.52 16.77 -2.83
N PHE A 84 -8.71 17.00 -2.28
CA PHE A 84 -9.07 16.56 -0.93
C PHE A 84 -10.01 15.36 -0.96
N ASN A 85 -9.82 14.47 0.00
CA ASN A 85 -10.60 13.27 0.22
C ASN A 85 -11.01 13.21 1.70
N GLU A 86 -12.29 12.95 1.96
CA GLU A 86 -12.85 12.73 3.29
C GLU A 86 -13.41 11.31 3.33
N LYS A 87 -13.01 10.51 4.32
CA LYS A 87 -13.22 9.06 4.37
C LYS A 87 -14.70 8.65 4.20
N THR A 88 -15.64 9.43 4.72
CA THR A 88 -17.07 9.10 4.77
C THR A 88 -17.87 9.60 3.56
N LEU A 89 -17.26 10.34 2.65
CA LEU A 89 -17.95 10.90 1.49
C LEU A 89 -18.22 9.84 0.41
N TRP A 90 -19.33 9.13 0.58
CA TRP A 90 -19.83 8.11 -0.34
C TRP A 90 -21.21 8.51 -0.87
N THR A 91 -21.47 8.20 -2.14
CA THR A 91 -22.84 8.12 -2.65
C THR A 91 -23.40 6.72 -2.43
N GLY A 92 -24.72 6.56 -2.60
CA GLY A 92 -25.38 5.27 -2.45
C GLY A 92 -25.91 5.03 -1.04
N GLY A 93 -26.15 3.76 -0.71
CA GLY A 93 -26.71 3.32 0.56
C GLY A 93 -28.22 3.57 0.71
N PRO A 94 -28.75 3.40 1.92
CA PRO A 94 -30.14 3.69 2.24
C PRO A 94 -30.52 5.13 1.87
N GLY A 95 -31.60 5.31 1.11
CA GLY A 95 -32.05 6.62 0.61
C GLY A 95 -31.51 7.01 -0.78
N SER A 96 -30.73 6.14 -1.44
CA SER A 96 -30.32 6.33 -2.83
C SER A 96 -31.50 6.22 -3.82
N ALA A 97 -31.39 6.94 -4.93
CA ALA A 97 -32.40 6.91 -6.01
C ALA A 97 -32.48 5.49 -6.61
N GLY A 98 -33.68 4.89 -6.57
CA GLY A 98 -33.92 3.51 -6.99
C GLY A 98 -33.84 2.46 -5.86
N GLY A 99 -33.58 2.87 -4.62
CA GLY A 99 -33.52 2.00 -3.45
C GLY A 99 -32.18 1.27 -3.30
N TYR A 100 -31.98 0.68 -2.11
CA TYR A 100 -30.80 -0.10 -1.77
C TYR A 100 -31.24 -1.38 -1.07
N ASP A 101 -30.89 -2.52 -1.67
CA ASP A 101 -31.22 -3.87 -1.20
C ASP A 101 -30.04 -4.52 -0.43
N PHE A 102 -29.04 -3.72 -0.05
CA PHE A 102 -27.79 -4.18 0.56
C PHE A 102 -26.99 -5.16 -0.31
N GLY A 103 -27.34 -5.30 -1.59
CA GLY A 103 -26.77 -6.34 -2.41
C GLY A 103 -27.29 -7.74 -2.08
N ASN A 104 -28.52 -7.84 -1.57
CA ASN A 104 -29.18 -9.12 -1.29
C ASN A 104 -30.26 -9.41 -2.32
N TRP A 105 -30.49 -10.71 -2.59
CA TRP A 105 -31.59 -11.12 -3.45
C TRP A 105 -32.93 -10.61 -2.92
N THR A 106 -33.72 -10.01 -3.80
CA THR A 106 -35.04 -9.46 -3.46
C THR A 106 -36.12 -10.55 -3.30
N ALA A 107 -35.81 -11.80 -3.67
CA ALA A 107 -36.69 -12.95 -3.51
C ALA A 107 -35.85 -14.21 -3.26
N PRO A 108 -36.37 -15.22 -2.52
CA PRO A 108 -35.70 -16.50 -2.35
C PRO A 108 -35.42 -17.19 -3.70
N ARG A 109 -34.21 -17.72 -3.86
CA ARG A 109 -33.81 -18.53 -5.03
C ARG A 109 -33.32 -19.91 -4.56
N PRO A 110 -34.22 -20.80 -4.12
CA PRO A 110 -33.83 -22.12 -3.67
C PRO A 110 -33.15 -22.87 -4.82
N GLY A 111 -32.07 -23.58 -4.52
CA GLY A 111 -31.36 -24.40 -5.50
C GLY A 111 -30.39 -23.64 -6.41
N ALA A 112 -30.34 -22.30 -6.39
CA ALA A 112 -29.43 -21.53 -7.25
C ALA A 112 -27.95 -21.83 -6.93
N LEU A 113 -27.58 -21.88 -5.65
CA LEU A 113 -26.21 -22.21 -5.26
C LEU A 113 -25.87 -23.67 -5.58
N SER A 114 -26.77 -24.61 -5.27
CA SER A 114 -26.54 -26.03 -5.53
C SER A 114 -26.51 -26.35 -7.02
N GLY A 115 -27.26 -25.61 -7.85
CA GLY A 115 -27.22 -25.72 -9.31
C GLY A 115 -25.85 -25.34 -9.87
N VAL A 116 -25.29 -24.21 -9.43
CA VAL A 116 -23.93 -23.81 -9.79
C VAL A 116 -22.89 -24.82 -9.29
N GLN A 117 -23.01 -25.31 -8.05
CA GLN A 117 -22.11 -26.32 -7.49
C GLN A 117 -22.12 -27.61 -8.31
N GLN A 118 -23.30 -28.16 -8.60
CA GLN A 118 -23.43 -29.37 -9.40
C GLN A 118 -22.84 -29.21 -10.80
N ARG A 119 -23.01 -28.04 -11.42
CA ARG A 119 -22.42 -27.72 -12.72
C ARG A 119 -20.89 -27.64 -12.64
N LEU A 120 -20.33 -27.06 -11.59
CA LEU A 120 -18.88 -27.08 -11.35
C LEU A 120 -18.36 -28.50 -11.16
N ASP A 121 -19.06 -29.31 -10.37
CA ASP A 121 -18.66 -30.70 -10.11
C ASP A 121 -18.69 -31.55 -11.39
N THR A 122 -19.65 -31.28 -12.27
CA THR A 122 -19.82 -32.02 -13.53
C THR A 122 -18.87 -31.53 -14.63
N GLN A 123 -18.68 -30.21 -14.76
CA GLN A 123 -17.96 -29.59 -15.88
C GLN A 123 -16.51 -29.23 -15.54
N GLY A 124 -16.12 -29.28 -14.25
CA GLY A 124 -14.81 -28.88 -13.74
C GLY A 124 -14.56 -27.36 -13.70
N ALA A 125 -15.25 -26.58 -14.53
CA ALA A 125 -15.14 -25.12 -14.56
C ALA A 125 -16.43 -24.47 -15.11
N LEU A 126 -16.67 -23.22 -14.71
CA LEU A 126 -17.71 -22.36 -15.26
C LEU A 126 -17.14 -20.97 -15.55
N GLY A 127 -17.65 -20.34 -16.62
CA GLY A 127 -17.34 -18.95 -16.91
C GLY A 127 -17.92 -18.01 -15.84
N PRO A 128 -17.21 -16.92 -15.48
CA PRO A 128 -17.66 -16.00 -14.44
C PRO A 128 -19.00 -15.34 -14.77
N ASP A 129 -19.26 -15.06 -16.05
CA ASP A 129 -20.52 -14.46 -16.50
C ASP A 129 -21.71 -15.41 -16.34
N ALA A 130 -21.50 -16.72 -16.52
CA ALA A 130 -22.54 -17.72 -16.31
C ALA A 130 -22.92 -17.82 -14.82
N VAL A 131 -21.92 -17.78 -13.94
CA VAL A 131 -22.15 -17.75 -12.48
C VAL A 131 -22.80 -16.44 -12.05
N ALA A 132 -22.36 -15.30 -12.60
CA ALA A 132 -22.94 -14.00 -12.32
C ALA A 132 -24.38 -13.87 -12.84
N ALA A 133 -24.73 -14.51 -13.95
CA ALA A 133 -26.11 -14.55 -14.43
C ALA A 133 -27.03 -15.33 -13.48
N GLU A 134 -26.52 -16.40 -12.87
CA GLU A 134 -27.30 -17.29 -12.00
C GLU A 134 -27.40 -16.76 -10.56
N LEU A 135 -26.27 -16.37 -9.96
CA LEU A 135 -26.17 -15.94 -8.57
C LEU A 135 -26.18 -14.41 -8.40
N GLY A 136 -25.83 -13.68 -9.45
CA GLY A 136 -25.74 -12.23 -9.39
C GLY A 136 -27.11 -11.54 -9.43
N GLN A 137 -27.03 -10.23 -9.20
CA GLN A 137 -28.15 -9.31 -9.32
C GLN A 137 -27.66 -7.95 -9.77
N ALA A 138 -28.58 -7.14 -10.29
CA ALA A 138 -28.28 -5.77 -10.66
C ALA A 138 -27.77 -4.99 -9.44
N ARG A 139 -26.64 -4.30 -9.59
CA ARG A 139 -26.12 -3.38 -8.56
C ARG A 139 -27.06 -2.18 -8.47
N ARG A 140 -27.81 -2.08 -7.37
CA ARG A 140 -28.69 -0.95 -7.09
C ARG A 140 -28.19 -0.20 -5.86
N GLY A 141 -28.14 1.12 -5.94
CA GLY A 141 -27.85 1.97 -4.79
C GLY A 141 -26.46 1.82 -4.13
N TYR A 142 -25.50 1.09 -4.72
CA TYR A 142 -24.16 0.91 -4.13
C TYR A 142 -23.35 2.21 -4.03
N GLY A 143 -23.58 3.13 -4.98
CA GLY A 143 -22.82 4.37 -5.13
C GLY A 143 -21.30 4.16 -5.23
N ALA A 144 -20.54 5.22 -4.95
CA ALA A 144 -19.08 5.22 -5.04
C ALA A 144 -18.46 6.31 -4.16
N TYR A 145 -17.19 6.12 -3.81
CA TYR A 145 -16.40 7.14 -3.11
C TYR A 145 -16.29 8.40 -3.97
N GLN A 146 -16.47 9.56 -3.35
CA GLN A 146 -16.42 10.83 -4.05
C GLN A 146 -15.17 11.61 -3.69
N VAL A 147 -14.54 12.21 -4.70
CA VAL A 147 -13.41 13.12 -4.50
C VAL A 147 -13.95 14.53 -4.22
N ARG A 148 -13.59 15.10 -3.08
CA ARG A 148 -14.15 16.39 -2.63
C ARG A 148 -13.26 17.57 -3.07
N ARG A 149 -13.64 18.17 -4.21
CA ARG A 149 -13.15 19.48 -4.73
C ARG A 149 -11.63 19.60 -4.98
N ARG A 150 -11.30 20.32 -6.04
CA ARG A 150 -9.94 20.79 -6.36
C ARG A 150 -9.82 22.23 -5.86
N ARG A 151 -8.81 22.54 -5.05
CA ARG A 151 -8.49 23.93 -4.70
C ARG A 151 -7.21 24.37 -5.40
N HIS A 152 -7.26 25.58 -5.95
CA HIS A 152 -6.10 26.26 -6.54
C HIS A 152 -5.60 27.30 -5.54
N ARG A 153 -4.33 27.23 -5.16
CA ARG A 153 -3.68 28.27 -4.36
C ARG A 153 -2.61 28.93 -5.22
N ARG A 154 -2.83 30.17 -5.64
CA ARG A 154 -1.80 30.96 -6.32
C ARG A 154 -0.67 31.28 -5.35
N ALA A 155 0.56 30.93 -5.67
CA ALA A 155 1.72 31.37 -4.91
C ALA A 155 2.30 32.64 -5.54
N ARG A 156 2.87 33.53 -4.71
CA ARG A 156 3.58 34.72 -5.19
C ARG A 156 4.85 34.24 -5.92
N ALA A 157 5.12 34.77 -7.10
CA ALA A 157 6.25 34.36 -7.94
C ALA A 157 7.55 34.35 -7.11
N SER A 158 8.14 33.18 -6.95
CA SER A 158 9.45 33.01 -6.32
C SER A 158 10.51 32.78 -7.41
N ARG A 159 11.71 33.30 -7.16
CA ARG A 159 12.86 33.27 -8.07
C ARG A 159 13.17 31.84 -8.56
N PRO A 160 13.70 31.65 -9.78
CA PRO A 160 14.03 30.33 -10.32
C PRO A 160 15.22 29.72 -9.57
N GLY A 161 14.95 29.04 -8.46
CA GLY A 161 15.86 28.08 -7.83
C GLY A 161 15.45 26.65 -8.20
N ARG A 162 16.38 25.69 -8.10
CA ARG A 162 16.06 24.25 -8.26
C ARG A 162 14.98 23.86 -7.25
N LEU A 163 13.80 23.53 -7.75
CA LEU A 163 12.66 23.14 -6.92
C LEU A 163 12.61 21.62 -6.83
N HIS A 164 12.50 21.10 -5.61
CA HIS A 164 12.32 19.67 -5.37
C HIS A 164 11.14 19.48 -4.41
N ARG A 165 10.20 18.64 -4.78
CA ARG A 165 9.06 18.25 -3.94
C ARG A 165 9.42 16.99 -3.16
N ARG A 166 9.11 16.94 -1.86
CA ARG A 166 9.50 15.83 -0.97
C ARG A 166 8.35 15.35 -0.10
N HIS A 167 8.26 14.04 0.12
CA HIS A 167 7.38 13.42 1.11
C HIS A 167 8.21 12.48 1.99
N ARG A 168 8.20 12.70 3.30
CA ARG A 168 8.91 11.87 4.29
C ARG A 168 7.94 10.88 4.91
N MET A 169 8.33 9.63 4.97
CA MET A 169 7.54 8.51 5.48
C MET A 169 8.01 8.22 6.91
N GLY A 170 7.35 8.77 7.93
CA GLY A 170 7.72 8.50 9.32
C GLY A 170 7.25 9.53 10.35
N ARG A 171 7.06 10.78 9.93
CA ARG A 171 6.39 11.80 10.75
C ARG A 171 5.31 12.46 9.90
N GLY A 172 4.06 12.38 10.35
CA GLY A 172 3.03 13.31 9.88
C GLY A 172 3.62 14.72 9.98
N ALA A 173 3.41 15.56 8.96
CA ALA A 173 3.98 16.90 8.89
C ALA A 173 3.39 17.82 9.97
N GLY A 174 3.75 17.57 11.23
CA GLY A 174 3.50 18.42 12.39
C GLY A 174 4.83 19.00 12.86
N PRO A 175 4.89 20.29 13.25
CA PRO A 175 6.09 20.84 13.87
C PRO A 175 6.43 20.03 15.14
N PRO A 176 7.72 19.88 15.49
CA PRO A 176 8.09 19.25 16.75
C PRO A 176 7.48 20.08 17.89
N CYS A 177 6.63 19.45 18.72
CA CYS A 177 6.18 20.04 19.97
C CYS A 177 7.42 20.40 20.79
N GLY A 178 7.58 21.70 21.07
CA GLY A 178 8.62 22.19 21.94
C GLY A 178 8.47 21.57 23.33
N ASP A 179 9.59 21.08 23.85
CA ASP A 179 9.74 20.64 25.22
C ASP A 179 9.61 21.87 26.12
N HIS A 180 8.45 22.03 26.77
CA HIS A 180 8.26 23.01 27.83
C HIS A 180 8.86 22.41 29.11
N GLY A 181 10.17 22.59 29.26
CA GLY A 181 10.79 22.59 30.59
C GLY A 181 10.28 23.83 31.34
N GLU A 182 9.43 23.59 32.34
CA GLU A 182 9.12 24.57 33.38
C GLU A 182 10.15 24.45 34.52
N PRO A 183 10.40 25.56 35.25
CA PRO A 183 11.61 25.80 36.05
C PRO A 183 11.75 25.00 37.35
#